data_AF-A0A094GQE7-F1
#
_entry.id   AF-A0A094GQE7-F1
#
_cell.length_a   1.000
_cell.length_b   1.000
_cell.length_c   1.000
_cell.angle_alpha   90.00
_cell.angle_beta   90.00
_cell.angle_gamma   90.00
#
_symmetry.space_group_name_H-M   'P 1'
#
loop_
_entity.id
_entity.type
_entity.pdbx_description
1 polymer ?
#
loop_
_entity_poly.entity_id
_entity_poly.type
_entity_poly.pdbx_seq_one_letter_code
_entity_poly.pdbx_strand_id
1 'polypeptide(L)'
;MLELDQAAKDAGITVMNEIGLDPGIDHLYAVKTIEEVHAQGGKILSFLSYCGGLPSPENSDNPLGYKFSWSSRGVLLALRNAAKYYKDGKIVEIEGKELMAAAKPYFIYPGYAFVAYPNRDSTPYKERYNIPECQTIIRGTLRYQGFPAFIKVLVDMGFLSDEPASYLTTPIAWKDATAQILAAKSGSEADLIAAIKTKASFSSEEEEARLISGLKWIGLFSDEATIPRGNPLDTLCATLEKKMQFEAGERDFVMLQHKFEIEHKDGRKETRTSTLCEYGDPKGYSAMAKTVGIPCGVAVKQVLDGTISEKGVLAPMYGKLNNPLMKELEKYGITMVEKTI
;
A
#
# COMPACT_ATOMS: atom_id res chain seq x y z
N MET A 1 -3.58 -18.53 9.67
CA MET A 1 -4.62 -18.52 10.73
C MET A 1 -5.82 -19.38 10.38
N LEU A 2 -6.20 -19.55 9.10
CA LEU A 2 -7.32 -20.44 8.73
C LEU A 2 -7.18 -21.89 9.24
N GLU A 3 -5.96 -22.40 9.40
CA GLU A 3 -5.68 -23.71 10.02
C GLU A 3 -6.21 -23.84 11.47
N LEU A 4 -6.46 -22.72 12.16
CA LEU A 4 -6.98 -22.65 13.53
C LEU A 4 -8.50 -22.41 13.58
N ASP A 5 -9.18 -22.35 12.44
CA ASP A 5 -10.61 -22.05 12.38
C ASP A 5 -11.45 -23.06 13.18
N GLN A 6 -11.21 -24.35 13.00
CA GLN A 6 -11.94 -25.38 13.74
C GLN A 6 -11.66 -25.30 15.24
N ALA A 7 -10.41 -25.07 15.63
CA ALA A 7 -10.05 -24.92 17.04
C ALA A 7 -10.74 -23.69 17.68
N ALA A 8 -10.87 -22.59 16.95
CA ALA A 8 -11.60 -21.40 17.40
C ALA A 8 -13.10 -21.66 17.54
N LYS A 9 -13.70 -22.43 16.61
CA LYS A 9 -15.09 -22.89 16.68
C LYS A 9 -15.33 -23.79 17.90
N ASP A 10 -14.46 -24.78 18.11
CA ASP A 10 -14.55 -25.72 19.22
C ASP A 10 -14.40 -25.01 20.58
N ALA A 11 -13.55 -23.97 20.65
CA ALA A 11 -13.40 -23.12 21.82
C ALA A 11 -14.56 -22.11 22.02
N GLY A 12 -15.50 -22.03 21.07
CA GLY A 12 -16.63 -21.10 21.15
C GLY A 12 -16.24 -19.62 21.01
N ILE A 13 -15.08 -19.32 20.41
CA ILE A 13 -14.56 -17.96 20.28
C ILE A 13 -14.72 -17.40 18.86
N THR A 14 -14.74 -16.08 18.77
CA THR A 14 -14.78 -15.32 17.52
C THR A 14 -13.42 -14.65 17.33
N VAL A 15 -12.77 -14.90 16.19
CA VAL A 15 -11.49 -14.28 15.83
C VAL A 15 -11.74 -13.42 14.60
N MET A 16 -12.05 -12.13 14.80
CA MET A 16 -12.34 -11.19 13.72
C MET A 16 -11.05 -10.56 13.19
N ASN A 17 -10.76 -10.75 11.91
CA ASN A 17 -9.57 -10.24 11.23
C ASN A 17 -9.96 -9.28 10.08
N GLU A 18 -8.94 -8.73 9.41
CA GLU A 18 -9.11 -7.97 8.16
C GLU A 18 -10.17 -6.85 8.28
N ILE A 19 -10.17 -6.11 9.40
CA ILE A 19 -11.15 -5.05 9.71
C ILE A 19 -10.49 -3.72 10.10
N GLY A 20 -9.50 -3.29 9.31
CA GLY A 20 -8.90 -1.96 9.36
C GLY A 20 -9.36 -1.10 8.17
N LEU A 21 -8.39 -0.57 7.42
CA LEU A 21 -8.61 0.16 6.17
C LEU A 21 -8.50 -0.77 4.95
N ASP A 22 -7.31 -1.33 4.75
CA ASP A 22 -6.93 -2.25 3.67
C ASP A 22 -5.91 -3.24 4.25
N PRO A 23 -6.33 -4.43 4.72
CA PRO A 23 -7.68 -5.00 4.60
C PRO A 23 -8.68 -4.50 5.68
N GLY A 24 -9.92 -4.21 5.28
CA GLY A 24 -11.02 -3.76 6.14
C GLY A 24 -12.13 -3.04 5.39
N ILE A 25 -12.16 -1.70 5.46
CA ILE A 25 -13.12 -0.86 4.73
C ILE A 25 -13.17 -1.23 3.24
N ASP A 26 -12.02 -1.57 2.64
CA ASP A 26 -11.94 -2.03 1.26
C ASP A 26 -12.85 -3.26 1.00
N HIS A 27 -12.87 -4.25 1.89
CA HIS A 27 -13.77 -5.41 1.79
C HIS A 27 -15.23 -5.03 1.93
N LEU A 28 -15.55 -4.18 2.91
CA LEU A 28 -16.94 -3.78 3.21
C LEU A 28 -17.64 -3.24 1.95
N TYR A 29 -17.01 -2.27 1.29
CA TYR A 29 -17.58 -1.62 0.12
C TYR A 29 -17.37 -2.39 -1.18
N ALA A 30 -16.35 -3.26 -1.27
CA ALA A 30 -16.23 -4.17 -2.41
C ALA A 30 -17.40 -5.16 -2.41
N VAL A 31 -17.62 -5.86 -1.30
CA VAL A 31 -18.70 -6.84 -1.14
C VAL A 31 -20.07 -6.19 -1.32
N LYS A 32 -20.29 -5.00 -0.73
CA LYS A 32 -21.54 -4.25 -0.89
C LYS A 32 -21.91 -4.07 -2.37
N THR A 33 -21.03 -3.47 -3.17
CA THR A 33 -21.33 -3.20 -4.58
C THR A 33 -21.49 -4.48 -5.39
N ILE A 34 -20.68 -5.51 -5.12
CA ILE A 34 -20.75 -6.81 -5.81
C ILE A 34 -22.11 -7.49 -5.55
N GLU A 35 -22.52 -7.58 -4.27
CA GLU A 35 -23.80 -8.18 -3.91
C GLU A 35 -24.98 -7.41 -4.51
N GLU A 36 -24.94 -6.07 -4.55
CA GLU A 36 -25.99 -5.25 -5.18
C GLU A 36 -26.11 -5.51 -6.68
N VAL A 37 -24.99 -5.66 -7.39
CA VAL A 37 -24.97 -5.97 -8.83
C VAL A 37 -25.51 -7.38 -9.08
N HIS A 38 -25.05 -8.37 -8.32
CA HIS A 38 -25.51 -9.76 -8.46
C HIS A 38 -26.99 -9.92 -8.12
N ALA A 39 -27.48 -9.22 -7.08
CA ALA A 39 -28.90 -9.23 -6.71
C ALA A 39 -29.81 -8.71 -7.83
N GLN A 40 -29.31 -7.84 -8.70
CA GLN A 40 -30.00 -7.32 -9.88
C GLN A 40 -29.79 -8.18 -11.13
N GLY A 41 -29.08 -9.30 -11.01
CA GLY A 41 -28.73 -10.20 -12.12
C GLY A 41 -27.64 -9.65 -13.04
N GLY A 42 -26.86 -8.67 -12.59
CA GLY A 42 -25.69 -8.17 -13.29
C GLY A 42 -24.44 -9.01 -13.03
N LYS A 43 -23.34 -8.63 -13.68
CA LYS A 43 -22.03 -9.30 -13.66
C LYS A 43 -20.92 -8.29 -13.41
N ILE A 44 -19.91 -8.68 -12.64
CA ILE A 44 -18.69 -7.90 -12.44
C ILE A 44 -17.65 -8.35 -13.47
N LEU A 45 -17.46 -7.58 -14.54
CA LEU A 45 -16.50 -7.92 -15.61
C LEU A 45 -15.06 -7.58 -15.22
N SER A 46 -14.86 -6.51 -14.46
CA SER A 46 -13.57 -6.03 -13.95
C SER A 46 -13.72 -5.48 -12.54
N PHE A 47 -12.80 -5.81 -11.65
CA PHE A 47 -12.68 -5.28 -10.29
C PHE A 47 -11.26 -4.78 -10.05
N LEU A 48 -11.14 -3.48 -9.81
CA LEU A 48 -9.90 -2.83 -9.40
C LEU A 48 -10.10 -2.20 -8.03
N SER A 49 -9.17 -2.42 -7.10
CA SER A 49 -9.16 -1.79 -5.79
C SER A 49 -7.76 -1.25 -5.51
N TYR A 50 -7.65 0.07 -5.32
CA TYR A 50 -6.39 0.73 -5.07
C TYR A 50 -6.48 1.61 -3.83
N CYS A 51 -5.54 1.40 -2.91
CA CYS A 51 -5.47 2.13 -1.65
C CYS A 51 -4.08 2.75 -1.43
N GLY A 52 -4.02 3.94 -0.84
CA GLY A 52 -2.78 4.57 -0.39
C GLY A 52 -2.97 5.42 0.84
N GLY A 53 -2.13 5.19 1.86
CA GLY A 53 -1.88 6.14 2.94
C GLY A 53 -0.62 6.93 2.63
N LEU A 54 -0.78 8.25 2.44
CA LEU A 54 0.22 9.17 1.91
C LEU A 54 0.26 10.43 2.78
N PRO A 55 1.28 11.29 2.68
CA PRO A 55 1.14 12.68 3.10
C PRO A 55 0.08 13.39 2.25
N SER A 56 -0.56 14.44 2.77
CA SER A 56 -1.34 15.34 1.93
C SER A 56 -0.45 15.95 0.82
N PRO A 57 -1.01 16.37 -0.33
CA PRO A 57 -0.22 16.91 -1.42
C PRO A 57 0.67 18.10 -1.01
N GLU A 58 0.17 18.98 -0.13
CA GLU A 58 0.92 20.12 0.39
C GLU A 58 2.06 19.74 1.37
N ASN A 59 2.06 18.51 1.90
CA ASN A 59 3.08 17.98 2.81
C ASN A 59 3.92 16.85 2.18
N SER A 60 3.85 16.68 0.86
CA SER A 60 4.56 15.60 0.15
C SER A 60 5.93 16.01 -0.42
N ASP A 61 6.47 17.17 -0.07
CA ASP A 61 7.73 17.66 -0.65
C ASP A 61 8.97 17.00 -0.02
N ASN A 62 9.21 15.76 -0.41
CA ASN A 62 10.43 15.02 -0.12
C ASN A 62 10.73 14.04 -1.27
N PRO A 63 11.92 13.41 -1.32
CA PRO A 63 12.32 12.60 -2.48
C PRO A 63 11.39 11.46 -2.88
N LEU A 64 10.58 10.94 -1.93
CA LEU A 64 9.62 9.86 -2.18
C LEU A 64 8.18 10.36 -2.34
N GLY A 65 7.87 11.61 -2.01
CA GLY A 65 6.47 12.01 -1.80
C GLY A 65 5.80 11.16 -0.71
N TYR A 66 6.56 10.73 0.30
CA TYR A 66 6.08 9.75 1.29
C TYR A 66 6.54 10.11 2.69
N LYS A 67 5.68 9.87 3.68
CA LYS A 67 6.01 10.01 5.10
C LYS A 67 5.52 8.77 5.84
N PHE A 68 6.30 8.30 6.81
CA PHE A 68 6.02 7.05 7.51
C PHE A 68 4.99 7.27 8.62
N SER A 69 3.78 6.74 8.44
CA SER A 69 2.75 6.64 9.49
C SER A 69 2.71 5.25 10.14
N TRP A 70 3.55 4.32 9.67
CA TRP A 70 3.74 2.96 10.17
C TRP A 70 5.16 2.49 9.82
N SER A 71 5.51 1.25 10.19
CA SER A 71 6.87 0.70 10.05
C SER A 71 7.48 0.92 8.66
N SER A 72 8.59 1.66 8.60
CA SER A 72 9.32 1.93 7.35
C SER A 72 9.83 0.64 6.71
N ARG A 73 10.31 -0.31 7.53
CA ARG A 73 10.72 -1.65 7.11
C ARG A 73 9.60 -2.38 6.42
N GLY A 74 8.39 -2.34 6.99
CA GLY A 74 7.21 -2.96 6.38
C GLY A 74 6.85 -2.33 5.03
N VAL A 75 6.96 -1.01 4.90
CA VAL A 75 6.78 -0.30 3.61
C VAL A 75 7.79 -0.81 2.59
N LEU A 76 9.08 -0.80 2.92
CA LEU A 76 10.14 -1.16 1.97
C LEU A 76 10.13 -2.64 1.59
N LEU A 77 9.84 -3.53 2.54
CA LEU A 77 9.67 -4.96 2.25
C LEU A 77 8.48 -5.21 1.32
N ALA A 78 7.38 -4.47 1.49
CA ALA A 78 6.21 -4.62 0.63
C ALA A 78 6.54 -4.33 -0.85
N LEU A 79 7.55 -3.50 -1.12
CA LEU A 79 8.00 -3.15 -2.46
C LEU A 79 8.84 -4.26 -3.13
N ARG A 80 9.25 -5.28 -2.37
CA ARG A 80 9.92 -6.50 -2.89
C ARG A 80 8.97 -7.68 -3.09
N ASN A 81 7.68 -7.54 -2.75
CA ASN A 81 6.73 -8.63 -2.89
C ASN A 81 6.48 -8.92 -4.37
N ALA A 82 6.38 -10.20 -4.72
CA ALA A 82 5.77 -10.59 -5.99
C ALA A 82 4.29 -10.20 -6.01
N ALA A 83 3.77 -9.92 -7.20
CA ALA A 83 2.36 -9.66 -7.40
C ALA A 83 1.75 -10.68 -8.36
N LYS A 84 0.51 -11.08 -8.09
CA LYS A 84 -0.24 -12.04 -8.92
C LYS A 84 -1.69 -11.59 -9.03
N TYR A 85 -2.24 -11.53 -10.23
CA TYR A 85 -3.59 -10.99 -10.45
C TYR A 85 -4.23 -11.53 -11.74
N TYR A 86 -5.54 -11.34 -11.88
CA TYR A 86 -6.25 -11.65 -13.13
C TYR A 86 -6.27 -10.43 -14.04
N LYS A 87 -6.01 -10.64 -15.33
CA LYS A 87 -6.20 -9.66 -16.40
C LYS A 87 -6.65 -10.37 -17.67
N ASP A 88 -7.74 -9.89 -18.25
CA ASP A 88 -8.33 -10.44 -19.48
C ASP A 88 -8.54 -11.97 -19.41
N GLY A 89 -8.98 -12.45 -18.24
CA GLY A 89 -9.26 -13.86 -17.95
C GLY A 89 -8.02 -14.71 -17.66
N LYS A 90 -6.81 -14.13 -17.69
CA LYS A 90 -5.54 -14.84 -17.49
C LYS A 90 -4.85 -14.38 -16.22
N ILE A 91 -4.10 -15.29 -15.61
CA ILE A 91 -3.22 -14.96 -14.49
C ILE A 91 -1.98 -14.24 -15.05
N VAL A 92 -1.65 -13.11 -14.43
CA VAL A 92 -0.40 -12.37 -14.63
C VAL A 92 0.39 -12.42 -13.33
N GLU A 93 1.68 -12.72 -13.44
CA GLU A 93 2.63 -12.76 -12.32
C GLU A 93 3.74 -11.74 -12.58
N ILE A 94 4.11 -10.99 -11.53
CA ILE A 94 5.17 -10.00 -11.56
C ILE A 94 6.15 -10.35 -10.44
N GLU A 95 7.40 -10.59 -10.81
CA GLU A 95 8.48 -10.79 -9.85
C GLU A 95 8.71 -9.52 -9.02
N GLY A 96 9.10 -9.67 -7.75
CA GLY A 96 9.25 -8.53 -6.83
C GLY A 96 10.20 -7.44 -7.32
N LYS A 97 11.30 -7.81 -8.00
CA LYS A 97 12.26 -6.86 -8.60
C LYS A 97 11.66 -6.01 -9.74
N GLU A 98 10.64 -6.52 -10.42
CA GLU A 98 9.96 -5.86 -11.54
C GLU A 98 8.72 -5.07 -11.08
N LEU A 99 8.34 -5.17 -9.80
CA LEU A 99 7.10 -4.59 -9.30
C LEU A 99 7.02 -3.07 -9.50
N MET A 100 8.11 -2.36 -9.22
CA MET A 100 8.16 -0.90 -9.39
C MET A 100 8.18 -0.49 -10.87
N ALA A 101 8.70 -1.33 -11.77
CA ALA A 101 8.65 -1.10 -13.21
C ALA A 101 7.23 -1.28 -13.77
N ALA A 102 6.40 -2.08 -13.11
CA ALA A 102 5.00 -2.27 -13.46
C ALA A 102 4.08 -1.12 -12.99
N ALA A 103 4.58 -0.19 -12.18
CA ALA A 103 3.81 0.94 -11.70
C ALA A 103 3.43 1.87 -12.85
N LYS A 104 2.17 2.31 -12.90
CA LYS A 104 1.66 3.21 -13.94
C LYS A 104 0.86 4.36 -13.34
N PRO A 105 0.81 5.53 -13.99
CA PRO A 105 -0.12 6.59 -13.62
C PRO A 105 -1.55 6.04 -13.50
N TYR A 106 -2.24 6.38 -12.42
CA TYR A 106 -3.59 5.92 -12.12
C TYR A 106 -4.50 7.09 -11.82
N PHE A 107 -5.41 7.39 -12.74
CA PHE A 107 -6.31 8.53 -12.62
C PHE A 107 -7.47 8.23 -11.67
N ILE A 108 -7.65 9.12 -10.67
CA ILE A 108 -8.79 9.13 -9.75
C ILE A 108 -9.51 10.47 -9.84
N TYR A 109 -8.85 11.56 -9.38
CA TYR A 109 -9.33 12.93 -9.52
C TYR A 109 -8.25 13.82 -10.14
N PRO A 110 -8.62 14.89 -10.87
CA PRO A 110 -7.67 15.73 -11.59
C PRO A 110 -6.54 16.32 -10.75
N GLY A 111 -6.80 16.61 -9.47
CA GLY A 111 -5.84 17.24 -8.57
C GLY A 111 -4.72 16.34 -8.04
N TYR A 112 -4.74 15.03 -8.33
CA TYR A 112 -3.76 14.09 -7.81
C TYR A 112 -2.94 13.41 -8.91
N ALA A 113 -1.63 13.33 -8.69
CA ALA A 113 -0.69 12.62 -9.54
C ALA A 113 -0.35 11.25 -8.95
N PHE A 114 -1.32 10.34 -8.96
CA PHE A 114 -1.10 8.98 -8.46
C PHE A 114 -0.44 8.08 -9.49
N VAL A 115 0.36 7.16 -8.98
CA VAL A 115 0.80 5.94 -9.66
C VAL A 115 0.33 4.74 -8.85
N ALA A 116 0.04 3.65 -9.53
CA ALA A 116 -0.45 2.42 -8.93
C ALA A 116 0.35 1.21 -9.37
N TYR A 117 0.53 0.26 -8.47
CA TYR A 117 1.11 -1.05 -8.74
C TYR A 117 0.30 -2.14 -8.01
N PRO A 118 0.25 -3.37 -8.55
CA PRO A 118 -0.47 -4.47 -7.91
C PRO A 118 0.19 -4.85 -6.58
N ASN A 119 -0.60 -5.35 -5.63
CA ASN A 119 -0.13 -5.67 -4.27
C ASN A 119 -0.42 -7.14 -3.94
N ARG A 120 0.64 -7.92 -3.67
CA ARG A 120 0.55 -9.36 -3.31
C ARG A 120 -0.29 -10.15 -4.33
N ASP A 121 -1.06 -11.13 -3.85
CA ASP A 121 -1.89 -11.98 -4.67
C ASP A 121 -3.37 -11.54 -4.62
N SER A 122 -3.89 -11.12 -5.78
CA SER A 122 -5.29 -10.76 -5.99
C SER A 122 -6.14 -11.94 -6.48
N THR A 123 -5.54 -13.06 -6.89
CA THR A 123 -6.28 -14.18 -7.48
C THR A 123 -7.29 -14.82 -6.53
N PRO A 124 -7.05 -14.95 -5.21
CA PRO A 124 -8.04 -15.55 -4.30
C PRO A 124 -9.33 -14.72 -4.17
N TYR A 125 -9.32 -13.44 -4.57
CA TYR A 125 -10.51 -12.60 -4.48
C TYR A 125 -11.58 -12.95 -5.52
N LYS A 126 -11.23 -13.78 -6.52
CA LYS A 126 -12.22 -14.38 -7.42
C LYS A 126 -13.23 -15.23 -6.64
N GLU A 127 -12.73 -16.04 -5.71
CA GLU A 127 -13.52 -16.88 -4.83
C GLU A 127 -13.99 -16.10 -3.59
N ARG A 128 -13.11 -15.32 -2.92
CA ARG A 128 -13.47 -14.62 -1.67
C ARG A 128 -14.61 -13.62 -1.85
N TYR A 129 -14.72 -12.97 -3.01
CA TYR A 129 -15.82 -12.07 -3.34
C TYR A 129 -16.89 -12.71 -4.22
N ASN A 130 -16.79 -14.01 -4.51
CA ASN A 130 -17.75 -14.75 -5.33
C ASN A 130 -18.02 -14.09 -6.70
N ILE A 131 -16.96 -13.72 -7.42
CA ILE A 131 -17.00 -13.09 -8.76
C ILE A 131 -16.34 -13.98 -9.84
N PRO A 132 -16.79 -15.24 -10.04
CA PRO A 132 -16.17 -16.15 -11.00
C PRO A 132 -16.21 -15.64 -12.45
N GLU A 133 -17.16 -14.77 -12.78
CA GLU A 133 -17.34 -14.13 -14.08
C GLU A 133 -16.29 -13.05 -14.38
N CYS A 134 -15.61 -12.55 -13.35
CA CYS A 134 -14.68 -11.44 -13.46
C CYS A 134 -13.41 -11.84 -14.22
N GLN A 135 -13.05 -11.03 -15.21
CA GLN A 135 -11.91 -11.24 -16.10
C GLN A 135 -10.65 -10.51 -15.62
N THR A 136 -10.83 -9.41 -14.89
CA THR A 136 -9.72 -8.60 -14.37
C THR A 136 -9.95 -8.33 -12.89
N ILE A 137 -9.03 -8.77 -12.04
CA ILE A 137 -9.12 -8.62 -10.58
C ILE A 137 -7.76 -8.13 -10.09
N ILE A 138 -7.67 -6.87 -9.70
CA ILE A 138 -6.43 -6.27 -9.22
C ILE A 138 -6.70 -5.52 -7.91
N ARG A 139 -6.03 -5.95 -6.84
CA ARG A 139 -5.81 -5.15 -5.64
C ARG A 139 -4.41 -4.56 -5.70
N GLY A 140 -4.27 -3.29 -5.38
CA GLY A 140 -3.02 -2.59 -5.54
C GLY A 140 -2.84 -1.41 -4.60
N THR A 141 -1.67 -0.80 -4.69
CA THR A 141 -1.27 0.29 -3.82
C THR A 141 -1.04 1.57 -4.62
N LEU A 142 -1.50 2.69 -4.07
CA LEU A 142 -1.27 4.03 -4.60
C LEU A 142 -0.04 4.67 -3.98
N ARG A 143 0.71 5.39 -4.80
CA ARG A 143 1.79 6.31 -4.42
C ARG A 143 1.71 7.56 -5.27
N TYR A 144 2.45 8.61 -4.90
CA TYR A 144 2.63 9.76 -5.79
C TYR A 144 3.65 9.46 -6.89
N GLN A 145 3.55 10.23 -7.98
CA GLN A 145 4.53 10.24 -9.06
C GLN A 145 5.98 10.34 -8.54
N GLY A 146 6.92 9.73 -9.24
CA GLY A 146 8.33 9.70 -8.86
C GLY A 146 8.72 8.66 -7.79
N PHE A 147 7.78 8.20 -6.96
CA PHE A 147 8.05 7.19 -5.93
C PHE A 147 8.61 5.87 -6.52
N PRO A 148 8.00 5.23 -7.54
CA PRO A 148 8.48 3.94 -8.02
C PRO A 148 9.88 4.02 -8.63
N ALA A 149 10.19 5.09 -9.35
CA ALA A 149 11.51 5.31 -9.93
C ALA A 149 12.58 5.42 -8.82
N PHE A 150 12.29 6.14 -7.75
CA PHE A 150 13.21 6.28 -6.61
C PHE A 150 13.48 4.95 -5.91
N ILE A 151 12.41 4.19 -5.64
CA ILE A 151 12.53 2.86 -5.03
C ILE A 151 13.29 1.91 -5.94
N LYS A 152 13.04 1.95 -7.25
CA LYS A 152 13.76 1.13 -8.22
C LYS A 152 15.27 1.40 -8.15
N VAL A 153 15.68 2.67 -8.07
CA VAL A 153 17.10 3.02 -7.89
C VAL A 153 17.65 2.44 -6.59
N LEU A 154 16.93 2.54 -5.46
CA LEU A 154 17.36 1.92 -4.20
C LEU A 154 17.48 0.38 -4.30
N VAL A 155 16.58 -0.28 -5.04
CA VAL A 155 16.65 -1.72 -5.33
C VAL A 155 17.92 -2.04 -6.14
N ASP A 156 18.12 -1.34 -7.26
CA ASP A 156 19.26 -1.54 -8.16
C ASP A 156 20.60 -1.27 -7.47
N MET A 157 20.63 -0.32 -6.53
CA MET A 157 21.78 -0.01 -5.69
C MET A 157 22.06 -1.09 -4.62
N GLY A 158 21.12 -1.98 -4.31
CA GLY A 158 21.25 -3.01 -3.27
C GLY A 158 20.81 -2.56 -1.86
N PHE A 159 20.20 -1.38 -1.74
CA PHE A 159 19.80 -0.81 -0.45
C PHE A 159 18.62 -1.53 0.21
N LEU A 160 17.83 -2.31 -0.54
CA LEU A 160 16.72 -3.10 0.02
C LEU A 160 17.11 -4.53 0.41
N SER A 161 18.41 -4.83 0.45
CA SER A 161 18.92 -6.11 0.96
C SER A 161 18.86 -6.18 2.48
N ASP A 162 18.33 -7.28 3.00
CA ASP A 162 18.31 -7.63 4.42
C ASP A 162 19.43 -8.62 4.81
N GLU A 163 20.32 -8.94 3.86
CA GLU A 163 21.49 -9.78 4.12
C GLU A 163 22.45 -9.09 5.10
N PRO A 164 22.98 -9.83 6.10
CA PRO A 164 23.94 -9.28 7.05
C PRO A 164 25.18 -8.70 6.38
N ALA A 165 25.55 -7.48 6.79
CA ALA A 165 26.72 -6.75 6.34
C ALA A 165 27.54 -6.33 7.56
N SER A 166 28.72 -6.94 7.74
CA SER A 166 29.58 -6.71 8.92
C SER A 166 29.97 -5.24 9.10
N TYR A 167 30.16 -4.50 8.00
CA TYR A 167 30.48 -3.07 8.01
C TYR A 167 29.31 -2.17 8.45
N LEU A 168 28.08 -2.68 8.58
CA LEU A 168 26.90 -1.95 9.08
C LEU A 168 26.54 -2.31 10.53
N THR A 169 27.45 -2.97 11.25
CA THR A 169 27.29 -3.30 12.68
C THR A 169 27.86 -2.21 13.60
N THR A 170 28.62 -1.26 13.06
CA THR A 170 29.16 -0.10 13.78
C THR A 170 28.88 1.19 13.02
N PRO A 171 28.85 2.36 13.68
CA PRO A 171 28.61 3.62 12.99
C PRO A 171 29.78 3.96 12.06
N ILE A 172 29.46 4.17 10.78
CA ILE A 172 30.40 4.64 9.74
C ILE A 172 29.77 5.81 9.00
N ALA A 173 30.56 6.62 8.28
CA ALA A 173 30.00 7.69 7.47
C ALA A 173 29.10 7.10 6.36
N TRP A 174 27.99 7.77 6.07
CA TRP A 174 27.05 7.32 5.03
C TRP A 174 27.72 7.16 3.66
N LYS A 175 28.64 8.05 3.30
CA LYS A 175 29.41 7.94 2.05
C LYS A 175 30.21 6.63 1.95
N ASP A 176 30.76 6.15 3.07
CA ASP A 176 31.55 4.92 3.13
C ASP A 176 30.64 3.70 3.12
N ALA A 177 29.50 3.74 3.84
CA ALA A 177 28.48 2.70 3.78
C ALA A 177 27.94 2.52 2.35
N THR A 178 27.60 3.63 1.69
CA THR A 178 27.10 3.64 0.32
C THR A 178 28.16 3.12 -0.66
N ALA A 179 29.43 3.49 -0.49
CA ALA A 179 30.52 2.96 -1.30
C ALA A 179 30.64 1.44 -1.17
N GLN A 180 30.53 0.89 0.05
CA GLN A 180 30.55 -0.55 0.29
C GLN A 180 29.35 -1.27 -0.36
N ILE A 181 28.13 -0.74 -0.18
CA ILE A 181 26.90 -1.31 -0.76
C ILE A 181 26.99 -1.34 -2.30
N LEU A 182 27.52 -0.27 -2.91
CA LEU A 182 27.65 -0.16 -4.36
C LEU A 182 28.88 -0.88 -4.94
N ALA A 183 29.82 -1.31 -4.09
CA ALA A 183 31.18 -1.66 -4.50
C ALA A 183 31.85 -0.54 -5.33
N ALA A 184 31.69 0.71 -4.88
CA ALA A 184 32.29 1.89 -5.50
C ALA A 184 33.79 2.01 -5.17
N LYS A 185 34.53 2.78 -5.97
CA LYS A 185 35.98 2.99 -5.78
C LYS A 185 36.31 3.74 -4.49
N SER A 186 35.47 4.70 -4.11
CA SER A 186 35.61 5.48 -2.88
C SER A 186 34.26 6.07 -2.46
N GLY A 187 34.21 6.67 -1.26
CA GLY A 187 33.08 7.47 -0.81
C GLY A 187 33.02 8.88 -1.41
N SER A 188 33.82 9.20 -2.43
CA SER A 188 33.71 10.49 -3.12
C SER A 188 32.40 10.55 -3.91
N GLU A 189 31.76 11.73 -3.93
CA GLU A 189 30.50 11.91 -4.65
C GLU A 189 30.59 11.47 -6.12
N ALA A 190 31.70 11.79 -6.81
CA ALA A 190 31.91 11.43 -8.20
C ALA A 190 31.94 9.91 -8.41
N ASP A 191 32.62 9.18 -7.53
CA ASP A 191 32.69 7.71 -7.61
C ASP A 191 31.35 7.05 -7.24
N LEU A 192 30.63 7.59 -6.25
CA LEU A 192 29.30 7.12 -5.89
C LEU A 192 28.30 7.29 -7.05
N ILE A 193 28.27 8.47 -7.68
CA ILE A 193 27.41 8.72 -8.85
C ILE A 193 27.78 7.79 -10.00
N ALA A 194 29.07 7.63 -10.29
CA ALA A 194 29.52 6.72 -11.33
C ALA A 194 29.07 5.27 -11.07
N ALA A 195 29.17 4.79 -9.82
CA ALA A 195 28.74 3.45 -9.45
C ALA A 195 27.20 3.29 -9.49
N ILE A 196 26.43 4.32 -9.15
CA ILE A 196 24.97 4.30 -9.29
C ILE A 196 24.58 4.19 -10.77
N LYS A 197 25.21 4.97 -11.65
CA LYS A 197 24.94 4.97 -13.10
C LYS A 197 25.24 3.64 -13.80
N THR A 198 26.12 2.81 -13.26
CA THR A 198 26.39 1.47 -13.82
C THR A 198 25.37 0.43 -13.37
N LYS A 199 24.63 0.68 -12.28
CA LYS A 199 23.68 -0.27 -11.69
C LYS A 199 22.22 0.07 -11.97
N ALA A 200 21.89 1.36 -12.01
CA ALA A 200 20.53 1.85 -12.19
C ALA A 200 20.30 2.41 -13.59
N SER A 201 19.03 2.41 -14.03
CA SER A 201 18.59 3.03 -15.28
C SER A 201 17.72 4.25 -15.00
N PHE A 202 17.87 5.28 -15.83
CA PHE A 202 17.17 6.55 -15.71
C PHE A 202 16.38 6.83 -16.99
N SER A 203 15.19 7.43 -16.85
CA SER A 203 14.34 7.74 -18.02
C SER A 203 14.76 9.00 -18.77
N SER A 204 15.46 9.92 -18.11
CA SER A 204 15.98 11.17 -18.67
C SER A 204 17.10 11.73 -17.80
N GLU A 205 17.85 12.70 -18.31
CA GLU A 205 18.85 13.44 -17.52
C GLU A 205 18.22 14.22 -16.36
N GLU A 206 17.03 14.77 -16.55
CA GLU A 206 16.26 15.45 -15.50
C GLU A 206 15.89 14.47 -14.36
N GLU A 207 15.42 13.28 -14.72
CA GLU A 207 15.06 12.26 -13.75
C GLU A 207 16.29 11.74 -13.00
N GLU A 208 17.41 11.56 -13.70
CA GLU A 208 18.69 11.24 -13.08
C GLU A 208 19.08 12.29 -12.03
N ALA A 209 19.05 13.58 -12.41
CA ALA A 209 19.39 14.68 -11.51
C ALA A 209 18.46 14.71 -10.28
N ARG A 210 17.14 14.51 -10.48
CA ARG A 210 16.14 14.45 -9.40
C ARG A 210 16.43 13.31 -8.44
N LEU A 211 16.70 12.12 -8.95
CA LEU A 211 16.95 10.92 -8.15
C LEU A 211 18.26 11.02 -7.37
N ILE A 212 19.35 11.48 -8.01
CA ILE A 212 20.63 11.72 -7.32
C ILE A 212 20.48 12.79 -6.24
N SER A 213 19.79 13.89 -6.53
CA SER A 213 19.49 14.94 -5.53
C SER A 213 18.74 14.39 -4.31
N GLY A 214 17.75 13.53 -4.53
CA GLY A 214 17.00 12.92 -3.44
C GLY A 214 17.82 11.91 -2.62
N LEU A 215 18.72 11.14 -3.23
CA LEU A 215 19.66 10.26 -2.50
C LEU A 215 20.60 11.08 -1.60
N LYS A 216 21.04 12.26 -2.07
CA LYS A 216 21.81 13.21 -1.26
C LYS A 216 20.98 13.80 -0.13
N TRP A 217 19.72 14.16 -0.36
CA TRP A 217 18.81 14.65 0.68
C TRP A 217 18.61 13.62 1.82
N ILE A 218 18.51 12.33 1.47
CA ILE A 218 18.49 11.24 2.46
C ILE A 218 19.80 11.21 3.28
N GLY A 219 20.90 11.71 2.73
CA GLY A 219 22.20 11.80 3.40
C GLY A 219 23.19 10.70 2.99
N LEU A 220 22.87 9.90 1.97
CA LEU A 220 23.66 8.71 1.58
C LEU A 220 25.09 9.03 1.09
N PHE A 221 25.40 10.31 0.89
CA PHE A 221 26.65 10.83 0.34
C PHE A 221 27.44 11.60 1.41
N SER A 222 26.92 11.68 2.63
CA SER A 222 27.41 12.58 3.68
C SER A 222 28.40 11.90 4.63
N ASP A 223 29.03 12.73 5.46
CA ASP A 223 29.83 12.32 6.62
C ASP A 223 28.97 11.96 7.85
N GLU A 224 27.63 12.09 7.77
CA GLU A 224 26.77 11.68 8.87
C GLU A 224 26.94 10.18 9.16
N ALA A 225 27.04 9.83 10.44
CA ALA A 225 27.18 8.45 10.85
C ALA A 225 25.87 7.67 10.61
N THR A 226 26.01 6.45 10.09
CA THR A 226 24.91 5.47 9.99
C THR A 226 24.39 5.10 11.37
N ILE A 227 23.10 4.75 11.44
CA ILE A 227 22.51 4.08 12.62
C ILE A 227 22.66 2.57 12.39
N PRO A 228 23.56 1.86 13.10
CA PRO A 228 23.88 0.48 12.77
C PRO A 228 22.70 -0.45 13.00
N ARG A 229 22.29 -1.15 11.95
CA ARG A 229 21.24 -2.18 12.01
C ARG A 229 21.65 -3.50 11.35
N GLY A 230 22.94 -3.64 10.99
CA GLY A 230 23.52 -4.91 10.55
C GLY A 230 23.23 -5.32 9.12
N ASN A 231 22.31 -4.65 8.40
CA ASN A 231 22.06 -4.85 6.97
C ASN A 231 21.67 -3.53 6.27
N PRO A 232 21.79 -3.43 4.94
CA PRO A 232 21.48 -2.21 4.18
C PRO A 232 20.06 -1.70 4.39
N LEU A 233 19.05 -2.59 4.31
CA LEU A 233 17.64 -2.24 4.41
C LEU A 233 17.32 -1.56 5.75
N ASP A 234 17.69 -2.19 6.85
CA ASP A 234 17.35 -1.70 8.19
C ASP A 234 18.18 -0.46 8.55
N THR A 235 19.41 -0.35 8.05
CA THR A 235 20.26 0.85 8.24
C THR A 235 19.67 2.05 7.50
N LEU A 236 19.16 1.85 6.28
CA LEU A 236 18.42 2.87 5.52
C LEU A 236 17.11 3.23 6.24
N CYS A 237 16.32 2.24 6.67
CA CYS A 237 15.07 2.45 7.40
C CYS A 237 15.25 3.42 8.58
N ALA A 238 16.29 3.22 9.39
CA ALA A 238 16.57 4.08 10.54
C ALA A 238 16.79 5.56 10.15
N THR A 239 17.37 5.83 8.98
CA THR A 239 17.56 7.20 8.48
C THR A 239 16.27 7.77 7.89
N LEU A 240 15.53 6.96 7.13
CA LEU A 240 14.24 7.36 6.57
C LEU A 240 13.21 7.67 7.66
N GLU A 241 13.20 6.88 8.74
CA GLU A 241 12.37 7.11 9.93
C GLU A 241 12.73 8.40 10.66
N LYS A 242 13.94 8.94 10.52
CA LYS A 242 14.31 10.23 11.09
C LYS A 242 13.91 11.39 10.17
N LYS A 243 14.04 11.21 8.85
CA LYS A 243 13.91 12.29 7.86
C LYS A 243 12.50 12.45 7.28
N MET A 244 11.69 11.40 7.29
CA MET A 244 10.41 11.36 6.56
C MET A 244 9.24 11.10 7.52
N GLN A 245 9.27 11.75 8.68
CA GLN A 245 8.16 11.76 9.62
C GLN A 245 7.21 12.90 9.29
N PHE A 246 5.97 12.74 9.75
CA PHE A 246 5.04 13.86 9.84
C PHE A 246 5.53 14.84 10.91
N GLU A 247 5.58 16.11 10.54
CA GLU A 247 5.92 17.22 11.42
C GLU A 247 4.66 17.86 12.01
N ALA A 248 4.84 18.73 12.99
CA ALA A 248 3.73 19.42 13.63
C ALA A 248 2.96 20.29 12.62
N GLY A 249 1.64 20.09 12.55
CA GLY A 249 0.75 20.83 11.66
C GLY A 249 0.54 20.20 10.28
N GLU A 250 1.31 19.16 9.93
CA GLU A 250 1.13 18.42 8.69
C GLU A 250 0.00 17.40 8.78
N ARG A 251 -0.48 16.94 7.61
CA ARG A 251 -1.58 15.98 7.52
C ARG A 251 -1.20 14.77 6.69
N ASP A 252 -1.63 13.59 7.15
CA ASP A 252 -1.71 12.43 6.28
C ASP A 252 -3.01 12.45 5.47
N PHE A 253 -3.09 11.51 4.55
CA PHE A 253 -4.13 11.42 3.55
C PHE A 253 -4.34 9.95 3.18
N VAL A 254 -5.60 9.54 3.12
CA VAL A 254 -6.03 8.21 2.67
C VAL A 254 -6.85 8.36 1.41
N MET A 255 -6.43 7.66 0.36
CA MET A 255 -7.20 7.46 -0.86
C MET A 255 -7.46 5.97 -1.04
N LEU A 256 -8.73 5.59 -1.12
CA LEU A 256 -9.18 4.23 -1.46
C LEU A 256 -10.25 4.34 -2.54
N GLN A 257 -10.03 3.70 -3.68
CA GLN A 257 -11.03 3.62 -4.73
C GLN A 257 -11.19 2.19 -5.24
N HIS A 258 -12.44 1.73 -5.25
CA HIS A 258 -12.86 0.61 -6.06
C HIS A 258 -13.36 1.10 -7.40
N LYS A 259 -13.11 0.32 -8.46
CA LYS A 259 -13.65 0.51 -9.80
C LYS A 259 -14.16 -0.82 -10.33
N PHE A 260 -15.43 -0.81 -10.72
CA PHE A 260 -16.16 -1.96 -11.22
C PHE A 260 -16.57 -1.68 -12.66
N GLU A 261 -16.24 -2.58 -13.58
CA GLU A 261 -16.93 -2.64 -14.87
C GLU A 261 -18.06 -3.64 -14.74
N ILE A 262 -19.30 -3.17 -14.95
CA ILE A 262 -20.52 -3.91 -14.68
C ILE A 262 -21.25 -4.14 -16.00
N GLU A 263 -21.73 -5.36 -16.21
CA GLU A 263 -22.74 -5.69 -17.22
C GLU A 263 -24.06 -5.99 -16.52
N HIS A 264 -25.08 -5.18 -16.81
CA HIS A 264 -26.43 -5.36 -16.28
C HIS A 264 -27.12 -6.55 -16.93
N LYS A 265 -28.22 -7.01 -16.33
CA LYS A 265 -29.03 -8.12 -16.84
C LYS A 265 -29.55 -7.91 -18.27
N ASP A 266 -29.77 -6.66 -18.67
CA ASP A 266 -30.21 -6.26 -20.01
C ASP A 266 -29.06 -6.13 -21.03
N GLY A 267 -27.81 -6.39 -20.61
CA GLY A 267 -26.59 -6.28 -21.42
C GLY A 267 -25.97 -4.89 -21.46
N ARG A 268 -26.59 -3.86 -20.85
CA ARG A 268 -25.99 -2.53 -20.74
C ARG A 268 -24.75 -2.59 -19.87
N LYS A 269 -23.70 -1.86 -20.26
CA LYS A 269 -22.46 -1.76 -19.49
C LYS A 269 -22.33 -0.40 -18.81
N GLU A 270 -21.77 -0.38 -17.62
CA GLU A 270 -21.40 0.84 -16.91
C GLU A 270 -20.09 0.66 -16.15
N THR A 271 -19.42 1.77 -15.85
CA THR A 271 -18.32 1.78 -14.87
C THR A 271 -18.81 2.45 -13.61
N ARG A 272 -18.64 1.78 -12.46
CA ARG A 272 -18.96 2.33 -11.15
C ARG A 272 -17.67 2.47 -10.35
N THR A 273 -17.53 3.59 -9.65
CA THR A 273 -16.47 3.77 -8.64
C THR A 273 -17.09 3.84 -7.26
N SER A 274 -16.35 3.41 -6.24
CA SER A 274 -16.65 3.64 -4.83
C SER A 274 -15.40 4.25 -4.22
N THR A 275 -15.47 5.45 -3.66
CA THR A 275 -14.26 6.23 -3.29
C THR A 275 -14.33 6.77 -1.87
N LEU A 276 -13.28 6.52 -1.08
CA LEU A 276 -12.97 7.19 0.19
C LEU A 276 -11.74 8.08 0.00
N CYS A 277 -11.88 9.34 0.39
CA CYS A 277 -10.84 10.38 0.29
C CYS A 277 -10.85 11.16 1.61
N GLU A 278 -9.94 10.81 2.52
CA GLU A 278 -9.92 11.32 3.90
C GLU A 278 -8.59 12.00 4.20
N TYR A 279 -8.62 13.19 4.79
CA TYR A 279 -7.44 13.88 5.31
C TYR A 279 -7.39 13.78 6.84
N GLY A 280 -6.19 13.66 7.38
CA GLY A 280 -5.99 13.72 8.83
C GLY A 280 -6.31 15.10 9.39
N ASP A 281 -6.69 15.15 10.66
CA ASP A 281 -6.81 16.39 11.42
C ASP A 281 -5.49 16.65 12.17
N PRO A 282 -4.75 17.76 11.90
CA PRO A 282 -3.53 18.10 12.62
C PRO A 282 -3.70 18.22 14.14
N LYS A 283 -4.94 18.45 14.61
CA LYS A 283 -5.29 18.57 16.03
C LYS A 283 -6.03 17.34 16.56
N GLY A 284 -6.23 16.33 15.72
CA GLY A 284 -7.01 15.15 16.00
C GLY A 284 -6.30 13.88 15.55
N TYR A 285 -7.06 12.97 14.95
CA TYR A 285 -6.51 11.73 14.40
C TYR A 285 -6.02 11.94 12.98
N SER A 286 -4.92 11.28 12.65
CA SER A 286 -4.52 11.04 11.27
C SER A 286 -5.62 10.25 10.54
N ALA A 287 -5.76 10.44 9.23
CA ALA A 287 -6.69 9.67 8.39
C ALA A 287 -6.42 8.17 8.55
N MET A 288 -5.15 7.75 8.48
CA MET A 288 -4.75 6.35 8.66
C MET A 288 -5.18 5.80 10.02
N ALA A 289 -4.88 6.51 11.11
CA ALA A 289 -5.27 6.09 12.46
C ALA A 289 -6.80 5.98 12.61
N LYS A 290 -7.54 6.95 12.08
CA LYS A 290 -9.01 6.96 12.07
C LYS A 290 -9.56 5.75 11.29
N THR A 291 -9.12 5.55 10.06
CA THR A 291 -9.65 4.52 9.15
C THR A 291 -9.19 3.11 9.47
N VAL A 292 -8.21 2.92 10.37
CA VAL A 292 -7.81 1.59 10.88
C VAL A 292 -8.39 1.35 12.27
N GLY A 293 -8.23 2.31 13.18
CA GLY A 293 -8.59 2.15 14.58
C GLY A 293 -10.10 2.13 14.82
N ILE A 294 -10.87 2.96 14.11
CA ILE A 294 -12.33 3.00 14.30
C ILE A 294 -13.01 1.72 13.80
N PRO A 295 -12.74 1.20 12.58
CA PRO A 295 -13.28 -0.10 12.17
C PRO A 295 -12.93 -1.23 13.13
N CYS A 296 -11.69 -1.27 13.62
CA CYS A 296 -11.29 -2.23 14.64
C CYS A 296 -12.11 -2.07 15.93
N GLY A 297 -12.24 -0.86 16.47
CA GLY A 297 -13.01 -0.59 17.69
C GLY A 297 -14.50 -0.90 17.53
N VAL A 298 -15.09 -0.61 16.37
CA VAL A 298 -16.48 -0.98 16.03
C VAL A 298 -16.65 -2.48 16.01
N ALA A 299 -15.75 -3.23 15.36
CA ALA A 299 -15.79 -4.68 15.33
C ALA A 299 -15.65 -5.30 16.74
N VAL A 300 -14.76 -4.75 17.59
CA VAL A 300 -14.62 -5.18 18.98
C VAL A 300 -15.94 -5.01 19.73
N LYS A 301 -16.60 -3.84 19.63
CA LYS A 301 -17.91 -3.62 20.27
C LYS A 301 -18.94 -4.64 19.80
N GLN A 302 -19.00 -4.90 18.49
CA GLN A 302 -19.97 -5.82 17.89
C GLN A 302 -19.71 -7.29 18.23
N VAL A 303 -18.46 -7.69 18.45
CA VAL A 303 -18.14 -9.03 18.99
C VAL A 303 -18.57 -9.13 20.46
N LEU A 304 -18.33 -8.09 21.26
CA LEU A 304 -18.68 -8.07 22.69
C LEU A 304 -20.19 -8.04 22.94
N ASP A 305 -20.95 -7.32 22.12
CA ASP A 305 -22.42 -7.21 22.26
C ASP A 305 -23.19 -8.32 21.53
N GLY A 306 -22.51 -9.18 20.78
CA GLY A 306 -23.09 -10.32 20.08
C GLY A 306 -23.67 -9.98 18.70
N THR A 307 -23.54 -8.75 18.20
CA THR A 307 -23.88 -8.40 16.81
C THR A 307 -23.08 -9.27 15.82
N ILE A 308 -21.78 -9.48 16.10
CA ILE A 308 -20.94 -10.48 15.42
C ILE A 308 -20.80 -11.68 16.36
N SER A 309 -21.65 -12.69 16.14
CA SER A 309 -21.71 -13.87 17.02
C SER A 309 -21.10 -15.15 16.42
N GLU A 310 -20.77 -15.15 15.12
CA GLU A 310 -20.20 -16.32 14.44
C GLU A 310 -18.86 -16.73 15.08
N LYS A 311 -18.62 -18.03 15.20
CA LYS A 311 -17.41 -18.60 15.80
C LYS A 311 -16.44 -19.06 14.73
N GLY A 312 -15.15 -19.01 15.04
CA GLY A 312 -14.08 -19.31 14.08
C GLY A 312 -13.26 -18.09 13.71
N VAL A 313 -12.50 -18.23 12.62
CA VAL A 313 -11.61 -17.20 12.06
C VAL A 313 -12.35 -16.48 10.93
N LEU A 314 -12.66 -15.20 11.16
CA LEU A 314 -13.57 -14.42 10.32
C LEU A 314 -12.87 -13.25 9.63
N ALA A 315 -13.43 -12.84 8.51
CA ALA A 315 -13.09 -11.62 7.78
C ALA A 315 -14.37 -11.04 7.14
N PRO A 316 -14.41 -9.74 6.80
CA PRO A 316 -15.60 -9.07 6.26
C PRO A 316 -15.95 -9.43 4.81
N MET A 317 -16.40 -10.67 4.60
CA MET A 317 -16.53 -11.28 3.26
C MET A 317 -17.98 -11.43 2.76
N TYR A 318 -18.99 -11.01 3.52
CA TYR A 318 -20.40 -11.15 3.12
C TYR A 318 -21.31 -10.11 3.83
N GLY A 319 -22.42 -9.73 3.18
CA GLY A 319 -23.28 -8.63 3.62
C GLY A 319 -23.82 -8.73 5.05
N LYS A 320 -24.18 -9.93 5.53
CA LYS A 320 -24.68 -10.12 6.91
C LYS A 320 -23.67 -9.66 7.97
N LEU A 321 -22.37 -9.88 7.77
CA LEU A 321 -21.32 -9.42 8.67
C LEU A 321 -20.96 -7.95 8.40
N ASN A 322 -20.97 -7.54 7.14
CA ASN A 322 -20.49 -6.22 6.72
C ASN A 322 -21.50 -5.08 7.00
N ASN A 323 -22.80 -5.34 6.87
CA ASN A 323 -23.83 -4.30 6.96
C ASN A 323 -23.90 -3.61 8.34
N PRO A 324 -23.83 -4.32 9.48
CA PRO A 324 -23.78 -3.68 10.79
C PRO A 324 -22.50 -2.85 11.00
N LEU A 325 -21.36 -3.30 10.46
CA LEU A 325 -20.09 -2.57 10.52
C LEU A 325 -20.19 -1.25 9.74
N MET A 326 -20.63 -1.30 8.48
CA MET A 326 -20.79 -0.10 7.63
C MET A 326 -21.75 0.91 8.28
N LYS A 327 -22.91 0.45 8.76
CA LYS A 327 -23.91 1.32 9.41
C LYS A 327 -23.37 2.04 10.65
N GLU A 328 -22.53 1.39 11.45
CA GLU A 328 -21.91 2.02 12.62
C GLU A 328 -20.77 2.96 12.20
N LEU A 329 -19.99 2.60 11.17
CA LEU A 329 -18.90 3.41 10.63
C LEU A 329 -19.35 4.74 10.02
N GLU A 330 -20.55 4.77 9.41
CA GLU A 330 -21.18 6.00 8.91
C GLU A 330 -21.34 7.07 9.99
N LYS A 331 -21.55 6.69 11.26
CA LYS A 331 -21.64 7.64 12.39
C LYS A 331 -20.32 8.36 12.67
N TYR A 332 -19.19 7.81 12.23
CA TYR A 332 -17.85 8.40 12.31
C TYR A 332 -17.46 9.11 11.01
N GLY A 333 -18.38 9.22 10.05
CA GLY A 333 -18.13 9.78 8.72
C GLY A 333 -17.24 8.90 7.85
N ILE A 334 -17.08 7.61 8.17
CA ILE A 334 -16.28 6.67 7.38
C ILE A 334 -17.21 5.99 6.38
N THR A 335 -17.15 6.41 5.12
CA THR A 335 -17.92 5.81 4.02
C THR A 335 -17.20 5.96 2.69
N MET A 336 -17.57 5.13 1.70
CA MET A 336 -17.13 5.28 0.31
C MET A 336 -18.30 5.78 -0.55
N VAL A 337 -18.05 6.83 -1.32
CA VAL A 337 -19.05 7.44 -2.21
C VAL A 337 -19.08 6.69 -3.53
N GLU A 338 -20.24 6.11 -3.86
CA GLU A 338 -20.47 5.42 -5.13
C GLU A 338 -20.88 6.40 -6.25
N LYS A 339 -20.30 6.21 -7.44
CA LYS A 339 -20.61 7.02 -8.64
C LYS A 339 -20.46 6.20 -9.92
N THR A 340 -21.45 6.27 -10.80
CA THR A 340 -21.34 5.79 -12.18
C THR A 340 -20.64 6.85 -13.05
N ILE A 341 -19.64 6.46 -13.83
CA ILE A 341 -18.80 7.34 -14.67
C ILE A 341 -18.84 6.99 -16.14
#